data_AF-A0AAU9JZJ4-F1
#
_entry.id   AF-A0AAU9JZJ4-F1
#
_cell.length_a   1.000
_cell.length_b   1.000
_cell.length_c   1.000
_cell.angle_alpha   90.00
_cell.angle_beta   90.00
_cell.angle_gamma   90.00
#
_symmetry.space_group_name_H-M   'P 1'
#
loop_
_entity.id
_entity.type
_entity.pdbx_description
1 polymer ?
#
loop_
_entity_poly.entity_id
_entity_poly.type
_entity_poly.pdbx_seq_one_letter_code
_entity_poly.pdbx_strand_id
1 'polypeptide(L)'
;MDPELDNIISILNPKTTPVSSTQARFRIRNSKPSPNNIRSRQSHSLPPQKSQVQVKTEKSIDVKLDEEEEELPDSVIQNINEFYKVEDEEFKKTVTTGKTGAPILWMRHFTKREENDIKNETGVATWIKGKRFLVFRPYIDPMNIQPKLNLETNYFFRMMHSDVKLIRYTLEDNGFIEAPPNKNNWTIMWHGGPIKMNVYQALSKYQKVNHFPRSYEITRKDLMYKNLAKMQVLYGTKAYDFVPKTFIVPQDAGQLEFEMANEDTVWIVKPSASSQGKGIFLATKFSEIPKSGHVISQYIDNPLLIQGLKFDLRVYIAITCFNPLRIYIYKDGLVRFATQKYQGTGKGSRFMYLTNYSVNKFSTNFVENTNALEDGKGSKWSHTALRKLFKQEGIDDTKIWEKIKDIAIKTILSIEGIVFSACEMHLPYRNNCIELLGFDILIDDNLNPWLLEVNLSPSLNCDAPIDQKIKGELIADLFTLAGVVPTDQRNGGDKANENKALNYAAYMEQFMTLSNKKKNKKAGWNFDNKPYSSESLKDIDSREEKGIIKETNYEYKRRGGFERIFPSEISINYKNFFERERPYNALLCNKFGKIHRKGQGGSAVIYRKPPRNPSKTQIE
;
A
#
# COMPACT_ATOMS: atom_id res chain seq x y z
N MET A 1 -47.01 -15.14 -5.05
CA MET A 1 -46.75 -14.74 -3.65
C MET A 1 -46.36 -16.02 -2.96
N ASP A 2 -45.08 -16.14 -2.67
CA ASP A 2 -44.41 -17.39 -2.33
C ASP A 2 -44.39 -17.56 -0.80
N PRO A 3 -44.91 -18.67 -0.23
CA PRO A 3 -45.02 -18.89 1.22
C PRO A 3 -43.69 -19.03 1.99
N GLU A 4 -42.54 -19.01 1.31
CA GLU A 4 -41.23 -19.12 1.95
C GLU A 4 -40.71 -17.82 2.60
N LEU A 5 -41.35 -16.67 2.35
CA LEU A 5 -40.92 -15.39 2.95
C LEU A 5 -41.39 -15.19 4.41
N ASP A 6 -42.46 -15.86 4.84
CA ASP A 6 -43.02 -15.67 6.19
C ASP A 6 -42.27 -16.46 7.27
N ASN A 7 -41.49 -17.48 6.89
CA ASN A 7 -40.66 -18.26 7.82
C ASN A 7 -39.31 -17.62 8.14
N ILE A 8 -38.89 -16.58 7.41
CA ILE A 8 -37.61 -15.89 7.67
C ILE A 8 -37.78 -14.71 8.63
N ILE A 9 -38.99 -14.16 8.77
CA ILE A 9 -39.27 -13.02 9.66
C ILE A 9 -39.42 -13.46 11.14
N SER A 10 -39.64 -14.76 11.41
CA SER A 10 -39.84 -15.28 12.77
C SER A 10 -38.55 -15.56 13.56
N ILE A 11 -37.37 -15.52 12.93
CA ILE A 11 -36.08 -15.87 13.57
C ILE A 11 -35.33 -14.64 14.12
N LEU A 12 -35.74 -13.41 13.79
CA LEU A 12 -34.97 -12.19 14.11
C LEU A 12 -35.46 -11.34 15.29
N ASN A 13 -36.44 -11.78 16.09
CA ASN A 13 -36.93 -10.99 17.22
C ASN A 13 -37.18 -11.82 18.50
N PRO A 14 -36.30 -11.76 19.52
CA PRO A 14 -36.68 -12.19 20.86
C PRO A 14 -37.59 -11.12 21.50
N LYS A 15 -38.79 -11.56 21.84
CA LYS A 15 -39.91 -10.81 22.41
C LYS A 15 -39.52 -10.09 23.71
N THR A 16 -39.80 -8.79 23.75
CA THR A 16 -40.20 -8.09 24.98
C THR A 16 -41.72 -8.23 25.13
N THR A 17 -42.20 -8.60 26.32
CA THR A 17 -43.62 -8.59 26.70
C THR A 17 -43.99 -7.31 27.47
N PRO A 18 -45.29 -6.93 27.50
CA PRO A 18 -45.71 -5.54 27.30
C PRO A 18 -46.50 -4.96 28.48
N VAL A 19 -46.64 -3.62 28.54
CA VAL A 19 -47.78 -2.95 29.19
C VAL A 19 -48.22 -1.69 28.42
N SER A 20 -49.43 -1.81 27.86
CA SER A 20 -50.53 -0.87 27.57
C SER A 20 -50.32 0.61 27.14
N SER A 21 -50.92 0.92 25.98
CA SER A 21 -51.81 2.06 25.61
C SER A 21 -51.58 3.44 26.25
N THR A 22 -51.62 4.55 25.51
CA THR A 22 -52.87 5.14 24.95
C THR A 22 -52.52 6.32 24.01
N GLN A 23 -53.22 6.40 22.87
CA GLN A 23 -53.72 7.56 22.06
C GLN A 23 -53.05 8.95 22.21
N ALA A 24 -52.95 9.85 21.23
CA ALA A 24 -53.40 9.96 19.85
C ALA A 24 -52.77 11.22 19.20
N ARG A 25 -52.67 11.19 17.85
CA ARG A 25 -52.86 12.28 16.85
C ARG A 25 -52.51 13.73 17.24
N PHE A 26 -51.64 14.40 16.46
CA PHE A 26 -52.05 15.25 15.33
C PHE A 26 -50.85 15.84 14.56
N ARG A 27 -51.16 16.36 13.37
CA ARG A 27 -50.35 16.65 12.19
C ARG A 27 -50.08 18.17 12.02
N ILE A 28 -48.89 18.50 11.48
CA ILE A 28 -48.57 19.54 10.47
C ILE A 28 -48.72 21.04 10.86
N ARG A 29 -47.62 21.82 10.80
CA ARG A 29 -47.36 22.84 9.74
C ARG A 29 -46.05 23.62 9.89
N ASN A 30 -45.46 23.81 8.71
CA ASN A 30 -44.30 24.64 8.34
C ASN A 30 -44.45 26.10 8.73
N SER A 31 -43.33 26.75 9.06
CA SER A 31 -42.84 27.94 8.32
C SER A 31 -41.54 28.48 8.92
N LYS A 32 -40.50 28.64 8.10
CA LYS A 32 -39.44 29.66 8.30
C LYS A 32 -40.00 31.03 7.89
N PRO A 33 -39.47 32.15 8.43
CA PRO A 33 -38.39 32.86 7.73
C PRO A 33 -37.29 33.43 8.65
N SER A 34 -36.13 33.73 8.08
CA SER A 34 -35.05 34.57 8.66
C SER A 34 -35.15 36.00 8.09
N PRO A 35 -34.17 36.93 8.26
CA PRO A 35 -33.27 37.28 9.38
C PRO A 35 -33.31 38.81 9.71
N ASN A 36 -32.70 39.27 10.83
CA ASN A 36 -31.76 40.41 10.87
C ASN A 36 -31.37 40.88 12.29
N ASN A 37 -30.05 41.00 12.49
CA ASN A 37 -29.23 41.94 13.28
C ASN A 37 -29.83 42.79 14.41
N ILE A 38 -29.11 42.88 15.56
CA ILE A 38 -28.36 44.07 16.05
C ILE A 38 -27.77 43.84 17.47
N ARG A 39 -26.44 44.04 17.56
CA ARG A 39 -25.56 44.59 18.64
C ARG A 39 -25.88 44.52 20.15
N SER A 40 -24.87 43.95 20.85
CA SER A 40 -23.97 44.56 21.86
C SER A 40 -24.30 44.62 23.36
N ARG A 41 -23.23 44.33 24.15
CA ARG A 41 -22.94 44.64 25.57
C ARG A 41 -23.78 43.82 26.59
N GLN A 42 -23.27 43.31 27.72
CA GLN A 42 -22.17 43.74 28.58
C GLN A 42 -21.80 42.59 29.54
N SER A 43 -20.54 42.57 29.98
CA SER A 43 -19.96 41.72 31.03
C SER A 43 -20.41 42.14 32.44
N HIS A 44 -20.77 41.19 33.31
CA HIS A 44 -20.56 41.32 34.76
C HIS A 44 -20.42 39.94 35.44
N SER A 45 -19.51 39.92 36.41
CA SER A 45 -19.00 38.85 37.26
C SER A 45 -19.87 38.57 38.50
N LEU A 46 -20.04 37.26 38.83
CA LEU A 46 -20.03 36.53 40.14
C LEU A 46 -20.54 37.23 41.44
N PRO A 47 -21.12 36.54 42.47
CA PRO A 47 -20.61 35.28 43.06
C PRO A 47 -21.71 34.34 43.69
N PRO A 48 -21.37 33.26 44.45
CA PRO A 48 -22.16 32.02 44.59
C PRO A 48 -23.01 31.91 45.88
N GLN A 49 -23.97 30.98 45.91
CA GLN A 49 -24.54 30.46 47.16
C GLN A 49 -24.75 28.94 47.14
N LYS A 50 -24.40 28.35 48.29
CA LYS A 50 -24.47 26.94 48.70
C LYS A 50 -25.79 26.62 49.41
N SER A 51 -26.01 25.30 49.61
CA SER A 51 -26.84 24.59 50.60
C SER A 51 -28.29 24.32 50.17
N GLN A 52 -28.92 23.14 50.37
CA GLN A 52 -28.81 22.02 51.32
C GLN A 52 -29.26 20.70 50.60
N VAL A 53 -28.60 19.53 50.73
CA VAL A 53 -28.83 18.41 51.71
C VAL A 53 -30.32 17.99 51.79
N GLN A 54 -30.76 16.77 51.46
CA GLN A 54 -30.52 15.43 52.06
C GLN A 54 -31.12 14.36 51.09
N VAL A 55 -30.63 13.11 50.99
CA VAL A 55 -31.07 11.93 51.77
C VAL A 55 -30.02 10.80 51.63
N LYS A 56 -29.74 10.14 52.76
CA LYS A 56 -28.93 8.91 52.93
C LYS A 56 -29.79 7.66 52.73
N THR A 57 -29.17 6.58 52.21
CA THR A 57 -29.30 5.11 52.54
C THR A 57 -28.89 4.32 51.28
N GLU A 58 -28.15 3.20 51.23
CA GLU A 58 -27.49 2.32 52.22
C GLU A 58 -26.51 1.39 51.46
N LYS A 59 -25.39 1.07 52.14
CA LYS A 59 -24.52 -0.12 52.21
C LYS A 59 -24.19 -1.05 51.02
N SER A 60 -22.89 -1.31 50.99
CA SER A 60 -22.05 -2.34 50.38
C SER A 60 -22.55 -3.79 50.45
N ILE A 61 -22.29 -4.56 49.38
CA ILE A 61 -22.15 -6.02 49.39
C ILE A 61 -20.86 -6.38 48.63
N ASP A 62 -19.98 -7.10 49.32
CA ASP A 62 -18.78 -7.77 48.82
C ASP A 62 -19.14 -8.91 47.85
N VAL A 63 -18.41 -9.02 46.74
CA VAL A 63 -18.36 -10.26 45.95
C VAL A 63 -16.88 -10.66 45.83
N LYS A 64 -16.52 -11.73 46.54
CA LYS A 64 -15.27 -12.48 46.36
C LYS A 64 -15.28 -13.15 44.99
N LEU A 65 -14.19 -13.04 44.25
CA LEU A 65 -13.86 -13.95 43.15
C LEU A 65 -12.71 -14.82 43.65
N ASP A 66 -12.97 -16.12 43.76
CA ASP A 66 -11.97 -17.13 44.13
C ASP A 66 -11.00 -17.32 42.94
N GLU A 67 -9.70 -17.16 43.19
CA GLU A 67 -8.61 -17.58 42.30
C GLU A 67 -8.29 -19.04 42.62
N GLU A 68 -8.72 -19.97 41.76
CA GLU A 68 -8.16 -21.32 41.73
C GLU A 68 -6.95 -21.33 40.79
N GLU A 69 -5.75 -21.43 41.36
CA GLU A 69 -4.52 -21.79 40.64
C GLU A 69 -4.56 -23.29 40.31
N GLU A 70 -4.79 -23.66 39.05
CA GLU A 70 -4.52 -25.04 38.59
C GLU A 70 -3.01 -25.25 38.46
N GLU A 71 -2.41 -25.99 39.38
CA GLU A 71 -1.05 -26.51 39.24
C GLU A 71 -0.96 -27.50 38.06
N LEU A 72 0.08 -27.37 37.24
CA LEU A 72 0.35 -28.28 36.12
C LEU A 72 0.66 -29.69 36.65
N PRO A 73 0.18 -30.78 36.01
CA PRO A 73 0.42 -32.14 36.46
C PRO A 73 1.91 -32.49 36.51
N ASP A 74 2.34 -33.19 37.56
CA ASP A 74 3.75 -33.60 37.80
C ASP A 74 4.41 -34.31 36.61
N SER A 75 3.62 -34.98 35.76
CA SER A 75 4.10 -35.64 34.53
C SER A 75 4.59 -34.67 33.46
N VAL A 76 4.09 -33.42 33.44
CA VAL A 76 4.57 -32.36 32.54
C VAL A 76 5.86 -31.75 33.10
N ILE A 77 5.95 -31.58 34.42
CA ILE A 77 7.14 -31.06 35.11
C ILE A 77 8.31 -32.04 34.99
N GLN A 78 8.07 -33.35 35.10
CA GLN A 78 9.10 -34.37 34.89
C GLN A 78 9.64 -34.39 33.45
N ASN A 79 8.80 -34.22 32.44
CA ASN A 79 9.21 -34.17 31.04
C ASN A 79 10.04 -32.92 30.69
N ILE A 80 9.75 -31.78 31.33
CA ILE A 80 10.56 -30.55 31.19
C ILE A 80 11.94 -30.76 31.83
N ASN A 81 12.00 -31.37 33.00
CA ASN A 81 13.25 -31.59 33.73
C ASN A 81 14.16 -32.65 33.10
N GLU A 82 13.62 -33.66 32.40
CA GLU A 82 14.44 -34.63 31.64
C GLU A 82 15.02 -34.05 30.35
N PHE A 83 14.43 -32.99 29.78
CA PHE A 83 14.89 -32.39 28.52
C PHE A 83 16.09 -31.44 28.67
N TYR A 84 16.38 -30.95 29.87
CA TYR A 84 17.47 -30.00 30.16
C TYR A 84 18.59 -30.64 30.99
N LYS A 85 19.26 -31.65 30.43
CA LYS A 85 20.62 -32.03 30.83
C LYS A 85 21.63 -31.50 29.82
N VAL A 86 21.89 -30.20 29.85
CA VAL A 86 23.16 -29.61 29.37
C VAL A 86 23.57 -28.50 30.33
N GLU A 87 24.82 -28.58 30.76
CA GLU A 87 25.47 -27.88 31.86
C GLU A 87 25.54 -26.36 31.67
N ASP A 88 24.87 -25.61 32.53
CA ASP A 88 25.26 -24.23 32.84
C ASP A 88 24.86 -23.89 34.29
N GLU A 89 25.82 -24.00 35.22
CA GLU A 89 25.64 -23.83 36.67
C GLU A 89 25.23 -22.40 37.07
N GLU A 90 25.27 -21.43 36.16
CA GLU A 90 24.87 -20.04 36.42
C GLU A 90 23.34 -19.84 36.40
N PHE A 91 22.57 -20.79 35.82
CA PHE A 91 21.12 -20.69 35.70
C PHE A 91 20.36 -21.13 36.98
N LYS A 92 20.97 -21.96 37.84
CA LYS A 92 20.34 -22.47 39.08
C LYS A 92 20.07 -21.39 40.14
N LYS A 93 20.77 -20.25 40.09
CA LYS A 93 20.60 -19.19 41.11
C LYS A 93 19.38 -18.30 40.89
N THR A 94 18.78 -18.29 39.71
CA THR A 94 17.70 -17.36 39.35
C THR A 94 16.30 -17.96 39.57
N VAL A 95 16.18 -19.27 39.76
CA VAL A 95 14.89 -19.99 39.84
C VAL A 95 14.38 -20.15 41.27
N THR A 96 15.20 -19.91 42.30
CA THR A 96 14.81 -20.11 43.72
C THR A 96 14.13 -18.90 44.39
N THR A 97 13.82 -17.82 43.67
CA THR A 97 13.08 -16.68 44.25
C THR A 97 11.76 -16.48 43.53
N GLY A 98 10.74 -17.23 43.97
CA GLY A 98 9.36 -17.15 43.48
C GLY A 98 8.76 -15.75 43.59
N LYS A 99 8.88 -14.98 42.51
CA LYS A 99 8.10 -13.77 42.27
C LYS A 99 7.48 -13.87 40.88
N THR A 100 6.16 -13.94 40.89
CA THR A 100 5.25 -13.87 39.75
C THR A 100 5.62 -12.71 38.81
N GLY A 101 5.89 -13.05 37.56
CA GLY A 101 6.28 -12.09 36.52
C GLY A 101 6.82 -12.76 35.27
N ALA A 102 6.05 -13.65 34.65
CA ALA A 102 6.31 -14.05 33.26
C ALA A 102 5.62 -13.03 32.35
N PRO A 103 6.38 -12.07 31.83
CA PRO A 103 6.81 -12.16 30.43
C PRO A 103 8.30 -11.82 30.30
N ILE A 104 8.86 -11.88 29.09
CA ILE A 104 10.22 -11.44 28.73
C ILE A 104 11.27 -12.58 28.71
N LEU A 105 11.15 -13.48 27.74
CA LEU A 105 12.32 -14.22 27.22
C LEU A 105 12.47 -14.10 25.69
N TRP A 106 11.45 -13.61 24.97
CA TRP A 106 11.51 -13.41 23.52
C TRP A 106 12.25 -12.12 23.09
N MET A 107 12.59 -11.21 24.02
CA MET A 107 13.29 -9.95 23.71
C MET A 107 14.80 -10.08 23.51
N ARG A 108 15.44 -11.20 23.88
CA ARG A 108 16.92 -11.25 23.94
C ARG A 108 17.64 -11.85 22.73
N HIS A 109 16.92 -12.42 21.75
CA HIS A 109 17.55 -13.03 20.58
C HIS A 109 17.64 -12.16 19.32
N PHE A 110 17.10 -10.93 19.34
CA PHE A 110 17.15 -10.01 18.18
C PHE A 110 17.94 -8.72 18.37
N THR A 111 18.71 -8.57 19.46
CA THR A 111 19.61 -7.44 19.69
C THR A 111 21.05 -7.89 19.93
N LYS A 112 21.68 -8.44 18.89
CA LYS A 112 23.15 -8.43 18.75
C LYS A 112 23.59 -7.48 17.63
N ARG A 113 22.94 -6.32 17.56
CA ARG A 113 23.50 -5.09 16.99
C ARG A 113 23.65 -4.09 18.12
N GLU A 114 24.85 -4.07 18.70
CA GLU A 114 25.45 -3.00 19.50
C GLU A 114 24.59 -2.44 20.65
N GLU A 115 24.64 -3.13 21.80
CA GLU A 115 24.04 -2.73 23.08
C GLU A 115 24.70 -1.50 23.76
N ASN A 116 25.56 -0.73 23.07
CA ASN A 116 26.26 0.40 23.70
C ASN A 116 25.75 1.81 23.35
N ASP A 117 24.76 1.97 22.45
CA ASP A 117 24.33 3.31 22.00
C ASP A 117 22.83 3.62 22.15
N ILE A 118 22.04 2.82 22.89
CA ILE A 118 20.59 3.04 23.00
C ILE A 118 20.20 3.40 24.44
N LYS A 119 20.35 4.68 24.77
CA LYS A 119 19.61 5.32 25.87
C LYS A 119 18.51 6.22 25.28
N ASN A 120 17.25 5.82 25.46
CA ASN A 120 16.04 6.65 25.58
C ASN A 120 15.89 7.94 24.73
N GLU A 121 15.93 7.87 23.40
CA GLU A 121 15.52 9.01 22.56
C GLU A 121 14.63 8.58 21.38
N THR A 122 13.51 9.29 21.19
CA THR A 122 12.63 9.20 20.02
C THR A 122 13.39 9.16 18.69
N GLY A 123 12.98 8.27 17.78
CA GLY A 123 13.31 8.28 16.34
C GLY A 123 14.68 8.88 16.01
N VAL A 124 15.76 8.11 16.23
CA VAL A 124 17.15 8.57 16.10
C VAL A 124 17.34 9.32 14.79
N ALA A 125 17.65 10.61 14.87
CA ALA A 125 17.98 11.39 13.69
C ALA A 125 19.35 10.95 13.18
N THR A 126 19.40 10.30 12.01
CA THR A 126 20.67 9.87 11.42
C THR A 126 21.25 10.93 10.50
N TRP A 127 22.58 11.08 10.51
CA TRP A 127 23.30 11.98 9.64
C TRP A 127 23.69 11.29 8.33
N ILE A 128 23.26 11.85 7.20
CA ILE A 128 23.64 11.37 5.88
C ILE A 128 24.31 12.52 5.12
N LYS A 129 25.65 12.52 5.14
CA LYS A 129 26.52 13.57 4.55
C LYS A 129 26.02 14.99 4.85
N GLY A 130 25.87 15.33 6.13
CA GLY A 130 25.53 16.68 6.61
C GLY A 130 24.04 17.06 6.59
N LYS A 131 23.12 16.13 6.28
CA LYS A 131 21.68 16.32 6.44
C LYS A 131 21.12 15.29 7.42
N ARG A 132 20.15 15.67 8.25
CA ARG A 132 19.50 14.76 9.21
C ARG A 132 18.16 14.26 8.69
N PHE A 133 17.87 13.01 8.97
CA PHE A 133 16.59 12.36 8.69
C PHE A 133 16.18 11.54 9.90
N LEU A 134 14.88 11.46 10.16
CA LEU A 134 14.36 10.56 11.19
C LEU A 134 14.46 9.10 10.70
N VAL A 135 14.89 8.22 11.60
CA VAL A 135 14.83 6.77 11.43
C VAL A 135 13.73 6.25 12.32
N PHE A 136 12.81 5.48 11.74
CA PHE A 136 11.67 4.92 12.45
C PHE A 136 11.99 3.52 12.94
N ARG A 137 11.57 3.21 14.16
CA ARG A 137 11.56 1.83 14.69
C ARG A 137 10.22 1.15 14.40
N PRO A 138 10.21 -0.16 14.12
CA PRO A 138 8.96 -0.90 13.95
C PRO A 138 8.18 -0.97 15.25
N TYR A 139 6.86 -0.91 15.16
CA TYR A 139 5.99 -1.20 16.29
C TYR A 139 5.87 -2.73 16.46
N ILE A 140 6.37 -3.24 17.58
CA ILE A 140 6.51 -4.68 17.84
C ILE A 140 5.53 -5.23 18.87
N ASP A 141 4.83 -4.37 19.61
CA ASP A 141 3.90 -4.78 20.66
C ASP A 141 2.53 -5.19 20.07
N PRO A 142 1.77 -6.08 20.73
CA PRO A 142 0.44 -6.49 20.27
C PRO A 142 -0.49 -5.33 19.85
N MET A 143 -1.26 -5.51 18.78
CA MET A 143 -2.16 -4.48 18.20
C MET A 143 -3.33 -4.05 19.11
N ASN A 144 -3.54 -4.70 20.24
CA ASN A 144 -4.51 -4.29 21.27
C ASN A 144 -3.91 -3.34 22.31
N ILE A 145 -2.58 -3.27 22.40
CA ILE A 145 -1.86 -2.31 23.24
C ILE A 145 -1.62 -1.06 22.38
N GLN A 146 -1.94 0.11 22.92
CA GLN A 146 -1.57 1.38 22.29
C GLN A 146 -0.25 1.85 22.90
N PRO A 147 0.70 2.38 22.09
CA PRO A 147 1.93 2.96 22.61
C PRO A 147 1.62 4.05 23.66
N LYS A 148 2.29 4.00 24.81
CA LYS A 148 2.25 5.12 25.76
C LYS A 148 3.08 6.27 25.19
N LEU A 149 2.46 7.42 25.01
CA LEU A 149 3.13 8.63 24.53
C LEU A 149 4.09 9.13 25.62
N ASN A 150 5.36 8.77 25.51
CA ASN A 150 6.34 9.10 26.54
C ASN A 150 7.10 10.41 26.28
N LEU A 151 6.90 11.08 25.13
CA LEU A 151 7.70 12.23 24.72
C LEU A 151 6.86 13.29 24.00
N GLU A 152 6.87 14.54 24.50
CA GLU A 152 6.32 15.71 23.82
C GLU A 152 7.21 16.08 22.63
N THR A 153 6.96 15.48 21.46
CA THR A 153 7.64 15.90 20.23
C THR A 153 6.78 16.90 19.46
N ASN A 154 7.43 17.80 18.70
CA ASN A 154 6.76 18.71 17.78
C ASN A 154 6.47 18.09 16.39
N TYR A 155 6.40 16.75 16.31
CA TYR A 155 6.02 16.03 15.08
C TYR A 155 4.54 15.64 15.15
N PHE A 156 3.76 16.15 14.20
CA PHE A 156 2.35 15.80 14.11
C PHE A 156 2.06 14.90 12.90
N PHE A 157 1.05 14.03 13.01
CA PHE A 157 0.52 13.24 11.90
C PHE A 157 -1.00 13.44 11.73
N ARG A 158 -1.55 13.01 10.59
CA ARG A 158 -3.00 12.98 10.34
C ARG A 158 -3.42 11.63 9.76
N MET A 159 -4.49 11.07 10.29
CA MET A 159 -5.19 9.93 9.69
C MET A 159 -6.47 10.45 9.01
N MET A 160 -6.61 10.19 7.71
CA MET A 160 -7.76 10.66 6.92
C MET A 160 -8.44 9.45 6.28
N HIS A 161 -9.72 9.20 6.62
CA HIS A 161 -10.48 8.05 6.10
C HIS A 161 -9.74 6.70 6.28
N SER A 162 -9.00 6.55 7.38
CA SER A 162 -8.21 5.35 7.70
C SER A 162 -8.10 5.17 9.20
N ASP A 163 -8.19 3.93 9.66
CA ASP A 163 -8.12 3.50 11.07
C ASP A 163 -7.04 2.42 11.28
N VAL A 164 -6.07 2.33 10.36
CA VAL A 164 -5.02 1.32 10.40
C VAL A 164 -4.14 1.52 11.65
N LYS A 165 -4.35 0.66 12.65
CA LYS A 165 -3.63 0.70 13.93
C LYS A 165 -2.13 0.64 13.78
N LEU A 166 -1.62 -0.23 12.89
CA LEU A 166 -0.18 -0.35 12.68
C LEU A 166 0.48 0.98 12.29
N ILE A 167 -0.17 1.77 11.42
CA ILE A 167 0.34 3.08 11.01
C ILE A 167 0.34 4.03 12.20
N ARG A 168 -0.80 4.15 12.89
CA ARG A 168 -0.96 5.01 14.05
C ARG A 168 0.05 4.68 15.14
N TYR A 169 0.12 3.42 15.53
CA TYR A 169 0.99 2.95 16.61
C TYR A 169 2.46 3.08 16.23
N THR A 170 2.85 2.80 14.98
CA THR A 170 4.23 3.09 14.54
C THR A 170 4.56 4.57 14.68
N LEU A 171 3.64 5.48 14.33
CA LEU A 171 3.87 6.92 14.47
C LEU A 171 3.93 7.35 15.96
N GLU A 172 2.96 6.95 16.77
CA GLU A 172 2.88 7.28 18.21
C GLU A 172 4.08 6.72 18.99
N ASP A 173 4.48 5.48 18.71
CA ASP A 173 5.65 4.81 19.29
C ASP A 173 6.97 5.49 18.89
N ASN A 174 7.00 6.13 17.73
CA ASN A 174 8.10 7.00 17.29
C ASN A 174 7.94 8.47 17.73
N GLY A 175 6.99 8.74 18.64
CA GLY A 175 6.78 10.03 19.30
C GLY A 175 5.93 11.05 18.54
N PHE A 176 5.31 10.67 17.42
CA PHE A 176 4.41 11.58 16.71
C PHE A 176 3.08 11.71 17.44
N ILE A 177 2.47 12.88 17.35
CA ILE A 177 1.18 13.20 17.96
C ILE A 177 0.14 13.43 16.87
N GLU A 178 -1.09 12.92 17.03
CA GLU A 178 -2.14 13.20 16.05
C GLU A 178 -2.49 14.70 16.07
N ALA A 179 -2.47 15.33 14.89
CA ALA A 179 -2.72 16.76 14.76
C ALA A 179 -4.20 17.06 15.04
N PRO A 180 -4.52 18.10 15.83
CA PRO A 180 -5.88 18.61 15.91
C PRO A 180 -6.39 19.02 14.52
N PRO A 181 -7.71 18.91 14.24
CA PRO A 181 -8.27 19.15 12.91
C PRO A 181 -7.86 20.49 12.27
N ASN A 182 -7.74 21.54 13.10
CA ASN A 182 -7.45 22.91 12.66
C ASN A 182 -5.96 23.24 12.57
N LYS A 183 -5.05 22.30 12.92
CA LYS A 183 -3.60 22.55 12.94
C LYS A 183 -2.95 22.06 11.66
N ASN A 184 -2.54 22.98 10.78
CA ASN A 184 -1.87 22.66 9.51
C ASN A 184 -0.39 22.24 9.66
N ASN A 185 0.19 22.36 10.86
CA ASN A 185 1.56 21.94 11.15
C ASN A 185 1.65 20.42 11.37
N TRP A 186 1.30 19.63 10.36
CA TRP A 186 1.46 18.18 10.33
C TRP A 186 2.61 17.78 9.40
N THR A 187 3.22 16.63 9.66
CA THR A 187 4.41 16.13 8.96
C THR A 187 4.06 15.03 7.99
N ILE A 188 3.28 14.06 8.46
CA ILE A 188 2.79 12.92 7.68
C ILE A 188 1.27 12.95 7.70
N MET A 189 0.66 12.80 6.53
CA MET A 189 -0.76 12.50 6.40
C MET A 189 -0.90 11.13 5.75
N TRP A 190 -1.55 10.22 6.46
CA TRP A 190 -1.94 8.92 5.94
C TRP A 190 -3.42 8.96 5.56
N HIS A 191 -3.71 8.75 4.28
CA HIS A 191 -5.04 8.83 3.70
C HIS A 191 -5.48 7.45 3.21
N GLY A 192 -6.69 7.01 3.57
CA GLY A 192 -7.22 5.68 3.20
C GLY A 192 -7.95 5.62 1.85
N GLY A 193 -8.00 6.73 1.11
CA GLY A 193 -8.66 6.84 -0.19
C GLY A 193 -8.03 7.90 -1.11
N PRO A 194 -8.76 8.37 -2.13
CA PRO A 194 -8.26 9.41 -3.04
C PRO A 194 -8.04 10.75 -2.32
N ILE A 195 -6.85 11.34 -2.49
CA ILE A 195 -6.52 12.67 -1.94
C ILE A 195 -7.05 13.76 -2.88
N LYS A 196 -7.76 14.74 -2.31
CA LYS A 196 -8.29 15.88 -3.06
C LYS A 196 -7.18 16.82 -3.53
N MET A 197 -7.43 17.49 -4.66
CA MET A 197 -6.40 18.29 -5.33
C MET A 197 -5.85 19.45 -4.50
N ASN A 198 -6.73 20.14 -3.79
CA ASN A 198 -6.38 21.25 -2.93
C ASN A 198 -5.46 20.84 -1.77
N VAL A 199 -5.48 19.57 -1.35
CA VAL A 199 -4.56 19.05 -0.33
C VAL A 199 -3.14 19.00 -0.90
N TYR A 200 -2.96 18.48 -2.11
CA TYR A 200 -1.65 18.43 -2.77
C TYR A 200 -1.04 19.81 -2.97
N GLN A 201 -1.84 20.77 -3.44
CA GLN A 201 -1.39 22.12 -3.72
C GLN A 201 -1.00 22.91 -2.46
N ALA A 202 -1.55 22.53 -1.30
CA ALA A 202 -1.28 23.18 -0.02
C ALA A 202 -0.06 22.60 0.73
N LEU A 203 0.63 21.59 0.17
CA LEU A 203 1.73 20.91 0.87
C LEU A 203 2.97 21.80 1.02
N SER A 204 3.46 21.95 2.24
CA SER A 204 4.80 22.49 2.48
C SER A 204 5.89 21.46 2.14
N LYS A 205 7.14 21.92 1.97
CA LYS A 205 8.29 21.08 1.58
C LYS A 205 8.53 19.87 2.48
N TYR A 206 8.28 20.02 3.78
CA TYR A 206 8.51 18.99 4.78
C TYR A 206 7.36 17.99 4.88
N GLN A 207 6.18 18.30 4.33
CA GLN A 207 4.99 17.47 4.44
C GLN A 207 5.04 16.27 3.49
N LYS A 208 4.45 15.17 3.94
CA LYS A 208 4.43 13.88 3.25
C LYS A 208 3.00 13.31 3.23
N VAL A 209 2.55 12.86 2.06
CA VAL A 209 1.28 12.14 1.87
C VAL A 209 1.55 10.77 1.24
N ASN A 210 0.70 9.79 1.52
CA ASN A 210 0.90 8.38 1.14
C ASN A 210 0.37 7.98 -0.26
N HIS A 211 -0.01 8.95 -1.10
CA HIS A 211 -0.50 8.71 -2.46
C HIS A 211 0.02 9.75 -3.46
N PHE A 212 0.29 9.33 -4.69
CA PHE A 212 0.49 10.25 -5.81
C PHE A 212 -0.85 10.63 -6.45
N PRO A 213 -0.97 11.84 -7.02
CA PRO A 213 -2.16 12.19 -7.79
C PRO A 213 -2.31 11.25 -8.99
N ARG A 214 -3.50 10.70 -9.19
CA ARG A 214 -3.83 9.73 -10.24
C ARG A 214 -3.11 8.38 -10.17
N SER A 215 -2.51 8.01 -9.04
CA SER A 215 -1.94 6.67 -8.88
C SER A 215 -2.99 5.55 -8.97
N TYR A 216 -4.27 5.87 -8.75
CA TYR A 216 -5.37 4.89 -8.86
C TYR A 216 -5.47 4.21 -10.24
N GLU A 217 -4.85 4.79 -11.29
CA GLU A 217 -4.78 4.27 -12.66
C GLU A 217 -4.17 2.86 -12.77
N ILE A 218 -3.30 2.47 -11.82
CA ILE A 218 -2.72 1.11 -11.77
C ILE A 218 -3.46 0.20 -10.79
N THR A 219 -4.28 0.74 -9.90
CA THR A 219 -4.89 -0.02 -8.78
C THR A 219 -6.34 -0.41 -9.01
N ARG A 220 -7.03 0.32 -9.89
CA ARG A 220 -8.33 -0.11 -10.42
C ARG A 220 -8.10 -1.13 -11.52
N LYS A 221 -8.74 -2.31 -11.40
CA LYS A 221 -8.53 -3.44 -12.32
C LYS A 221 -8.72 -3.03 -13.78
N ASP A 222 -9.85 -2.39 -14.09
CA ASP A 222 -10.18 -1.93 -15.44
C ASP A 222 -9.16 -0.93 -16.01
N LEU A 223 -8.71 0.04 -15.20
CA LEU A 223 -7.70 1.02 -15.64
C LEU A 223 -6.32 0.38 -15.80
N MET A 224 -5.91 -0.49 -14.87
CA MET A 224 -4.64 -1.21 -14.94
C MET A 224 -4.53 -1.98 -16.25
N TYR A 225 -5.54 -2.78 -16.58
CA TYR A 225 -5.54 -3.57 -17.80
C TYR A 225 -5.59 -2.70 -19.06
N LYS A 226 -6.36 -1.59 -19.07
CA LYS A 226 -6.33 -0.63 -20.19
C LYS A 226 -4.94 -0.03 -20.40
N ASN A 227 -4.26 0.35 -19.32
CA ASN A 227 -2.93 0.92 -19.39
C ASN A 227 -1.91 -0.13 -19.86
N LEU A 228 -1.99 -1.38 -19.40
CA LEU A 228 -1.10 -2.46 -19.86
C LEU A 228 -1.37 -2.87 -21.31
N ALA A 229 -2.62 -2.96 -21.74
CA ALA A 229 -3.00 -3.20 -23.14
C ALA A 229 -2.47 -2.10 -24.06
N LYS A 230 -2.55 -0.83 -23.63
CA LYS A 230 -1.90 0.29 -24.34
C LYS A 230 -0.40 0.05 -24.51
N MET A 231 0.29 -0.42 -23.47
CA MET A 231 1.71 -0.72 -23.53
C MET A 231 2.03 -1.93 -24.45
N GLN A 232 1.16 -2.94 -24.49
CA GLN A 232 1.28 -4.05 -25.45
C GLN A 232 1.18 -3.57 -26.90
N VAL A 233 0.28 -2.61 -27.19
CA VAL A 233 0.17 -2.00 -28.53
C VAL A 233 1.41 -1.17 -28.88
N LEU A 234 1.92 -0.36 -27.93
CA LEU A 234 3.04 0.54 -28.18
C LEU A 234 4.39 -0.18 -28.29
N TYR A 235 4.59 -1.26 -27.51
CA TYR A 235 5.90 -1.88 -27.33
C TYR A 235 5.94 -3.38 -27.67
N GLY A 236 4.82 -3.95 -28.10
CA GLY A 236 4.67 -5.35 -28.44
C GLY A 236 4.14 -6.19 -27.28
N THR A 237 3.32 -7.18 -27.61
CA THR A 237 2.66 -8.09 -26.65
C THR A 237 3.68 -8.79 -25.75
N LYS A 238 4.76 -9.32 -26.32
CA LYS A 238 5.83 -10.01 -25.57
C LYS A 238 6.61 -9.12 -24.59
N ALA A 239 6.50 -7.80 -24.68
CA ALA A 239 7.13 -6.93 -23.69
C ALA A 239 6.30 -6.80 -22.40
N TYR A 240 4.99 -7.07 -22.50
CA TYR A 240 3.96 -6.95 -21.47
C TYR A 240 3.07 -8.21 -21.43
N ASP A 241 3.67 -9.39 -21.59
CA ASP A 241 2.98 -10.70 -21.60
C ASP A 241 2.87 -11.33 -20.20
N PHE A 242 3.26 -10.60 -19.16
CA PHE A 242 3.18 -10.99 -17.76
C PHE A 242 1.79 -10.79 -17.13
N VAL A 243 0.78 -10.46 -17.93
CA VAL A 243 -0.63 -10.39 -17.50
C VAL A 243 -1.47 -11.35 -18.34
N PRO A 244 -2.45 -12.03 -17.73
CA PRO A 244 -3.37 -12.87 -18.49
C PRO A 244 -4.16 -12.06 -19.52
N LYS A 245 -4.52 -12.70 -20.63
CA LYS A 245 -5.45 -12.16 -21.63
C LYS A 245 -6.72 -11.69 -20.91
N THR A 246 -7.08 -10.42 -21.08
CA THR A 246 -8.10 -9.77 -20.24
C THR A 246 -8.99 -8.86 -21.07
N PHE A 247 -10.29 -8.89 -20.77
CA PHE A 247 -11.35 -8.14 -21.41
C PHE A 247 -12.18 -7.37 -20.38
N ILE A 248 -12.70 -6.21 -20.76
CA ILE A 248 -13.51 -5.34 -19.91
C ILE A 248 -14.90 -5.21 -20.51
N VAL A 249 -15.94 -5.67 -19.79
CA VAL A 249 -17.32 -5.60 -20.27
C VAL A 249 -18.02 -4.32 -19.79
N PRO A 250 -18.82 -3.65 -20.66
CA PRO A 250 -19.30 -4.13 -21.97
C PRO A 250 -18.39 -3.81 -23.16
N GLN A 251 -17.31 -3.05 -23.00
CA GLN A 251 -16.53 -2.51 -24.12
C GLN A 251 -15.94 -3.59 -25.02
N ASP A 252 -15.45 -4.68 -24.43
CA ASP A 252 -14.77 -5.76 -25.13
C ASP A 252 -15.63 -7.02 -25.28
N ALA A 253 -16.94 -6.92 -25.04
CA ALA A 253 -17.84 -8.08 -24.95
C ALA A 253 -17.84 -8.93 -26.23
N GLY A 254 -17.86 -8.30 -27.41
CA GLY A 254 -17.83 -9.03 -28.69
C GLY A 254 -16.50 -9.75 -28.96
N GLN A 255 -15.37 -9.17 -28.53
CA GLN A 255 -14.07 -9.84 -28.62
C GLN A 255 -14.02 -11.02 -27.64
N LEU A 256 -14.50 -10.82 -26.41
CA LEU A 256 -14.58 -11.89 -25.42
C LEU A 256 -15.47 -13.05 -25.91
N GLU A 257 -16.63 -12.76 -26.50
CA GLU A 257 -17.53 -13.79 -27.06
C GLU A 257 -16.84 -14.61 -28.15
N PHE A 258 -16.14 -13.93 -29.08
CA PHE A 258 -15.36 -14.60 -30.11
C PHE A 258 -14.27 -15.51 -29.53
N GLU A 259 -13.56 -15.05 -28.51
CA GLU A 259 -12.46 -15.80 -27.89
C GLU A 259 -12.99 -17.01 -27.10
N MET A 260 -14.06 -16.83 -26.31
CA MET A 260 -14.72 -17.91 -25.57
C MET A 260 -15.39 -18.95 -26.49
N ALA A 261 -15.73 -18.59 -27.73
CA ALA A 261 -16.29 -19.53 -28.71
C ALA A 261 -15.23 -20.39 -29.41
N ASN A 262 -13.99 -19.89 -29.52
CA ASN A 262 -12.91 -20.54 -30.27
C ASN A 262 -11.89 -21.27 -29.38
N GLU A 263 -11.82 -20.94 -28.09
CA GLU A 263 -10.90 -21.55 -27.14
C GLU A 263 -11.67 -22.22 -25.99
N ASP A 264 -11.37 -23.50 -25.70
CA ASP A 264 -11.87 -24.18 -24.49
C ASP A 264 -11.05 -23.75 -23.26
N THR A 265 -11.16 -22.47 -22.93
CA THR A 265 -10.39 -21.80 -21.89
C THR A 265 -11.30 -21.45 -20.72
N VAL A 266 -10.79 -21.61 -19.49
CA VAL A 266 -11.48 -21.16 -18.28
C VAL A 266 -11.16 -19.69 -18.01
N TRP A 267 -12.19 -18.93 -17.67
CA TRP A 267 -12.08 -17.49 -17.41
C TRP A 267 -12.41 -17.19 -15.96
N ILE A 268 -11.69 -16.24 -15.37
CA ILE A 268 -11.99 -15.69 -14.05
C ILE A 268 -12.68 -14.34 -14.18
N VAL A 269 -13.91 -14.27 -13.68
CA VAL A 269 -14.75 -13.07 -13.72
C VAL A 269 -14.57 -12.30 -12.42
N LYS A 270 -14.20 -11.02 -12.51
CA LYS A 270 -13.90 -10.16 -11.36
C LYS A 270 -14.67 -8.85 -11.47
N PRO A 271 -15.35 -8.36 -10.41
CA PRO A 271 -15.94 -7.03 -10.45
C PRO A 271 -14.86 -5.95 -10.52
N SER A 272 -15.04 -4.92 -11.35
CA SER A 272 -13.98 -3.93 -11.65
C SER A 272 -13.52 -3.12 -10.43
N ALA A 273 -14.44 -2.85 -9.49
CA ALA A 273 -14.21 -2.00 -8.31
C ALA A 273 -14.46 -2.71 -6.97
N SER A 274 -14.36 -4.05 -6.94
CA SER A 274 -14.46 -4.85 -5.72
C SER A 274 -13.09 -5.36 -5.24
N SER A 275 -13.03 -5.84 -4.00
CA SER A 275 -11.84 -6.37 -3.34
C SER A 275 -12.18 -7.61 -2.50
N GLN A 276 -11.16 -8.21 -1.86
CA GLN A 276 -11.32 -9.33 -0.91
C GLN A 276 -11.93 -10.62 -1.50
N GLY A 277 -11.89 -10.81 -2.81
CA GLY A 277 -12.44 -11.98 -3.48
C GLY A 277 -13.98 -12.01 -3.57
N LYS A 278 -14.66 -10.88 -3.28
CA LYS A 278 -16.12 -10.78 -3.35
C LYS A 278 -16.58 -10.66 -4.81
N GLY A 279 -17.52 -11.54 -5.20
CA GLY A 279 -18.09 -11.57 -6.55
C GLY A 279 -17.19 -12.22 -7.61
N ILE A 280 -16.12 -12.89 -7.21
CA ILE A 280 -15.23 -13.60 -8.14
C ILE A 280 -15.75 -15.03 -8.35
N PHE A 281 -15.86 -15.45 -9.61
CA PHE A 281 -16.21 -16.80 -10.01
C PHE A 281 -15.49 -17.20 -11.32
N LEU A 282 -15.51 -18.48 -11.65
CA LEU A 282 -15.00 -19.00 -12.92
C LEU A 282 -16.16 -19.19 -13.90
N ALA A 283 -15.90 -18.94 -15.17
CA ALA A 283 -16.86 -19.13 -16.26
C ALA A 283 -16.17 -19.81 -17.44
N THR A 284 -16.92 -20.64 -18.17
CA THR A 284 -16.45 -21.26 -19.42
C THR A 284 -17.30 -20.84 -20.60
N LYS A 285 -18.50 -20.28 -20.38
CA LYS A 285 -19.41 -19.83 -21.44
C LYS A 285 -19.70 -18.34 -21.34
N PHE A 286 -19.82 -17.69 -22.50
CA PHE A 286 -20.14 -16.27 -22.58
C PHE A 286 -21.49 -15.92 -21.91
N SER A 287 -22.45 -16.85 -21.92
CA SER A 287 -23.76 -16.67 -21.25
C SER A 287 -23.67 -16.49 -19.73
N GLU A 288 -22.55 -16.88 -19.11
CA GLU A 288 -22.30 -16.71 -17.67
C GLU A 288 -21.70 -15.33 -17.34
N ILE A 289 -21.29 -14.57 -18.37
CA ILE A 289 -20.60 -13.30 -18.20
C ILE A 289 -21.60 -12.17 -17.90
N PRO A 290 -21.38 -11.38 -16.84
CA PRO A 290 -22.24 -10.24 -16.54
C PRO A 290 -22.19 -9.17 -17.64
N LYS A 291 -23.32 -8.47 -17.84
CA LYS A 291 -23.45 -7.46 -18.91
C LYS A 291 -22.50 -6.26 -18.78
N SER A 292 -22.07 -5.89 -17.57
CA SER A 292 -21.22 -4.72 -17.35
C SER A 292 -20.50 -4.78 -16.01
N GLY A 293 -19.49 -3.91 -15.84
CA GLY A 293 -18.86 -3.65 -14.54
C GLY A 293 -17.89 -4.74 -14.08
N HIS A 294 -17.43 -5.58 -15.02
CA HIS A 294 -16.53 -6.69 -14.74
C HIS A 294 -15.30 -6.66 -15.65
N VAL A 295 -14.24 -7.27 -15.12
CA VAL A 295 -13.01 -7.61 -15.82
C VAL A 295 -12.93 -9.13 -15.88
N ILE A 296 -12.75 -9.66 -17.09
CA ILE A 296 -12.70 -11.09 -17.37
C ILE A 296 -11.29 -11.40 -17.84
N SER A 297 -10.57 -12.22 -17.08
CA SER A 297 -9.20 -12.63 -17.43
C SER A 297 -9.16 -14.13 -17.69
N GLN A 298 -8.29 -14.57 -18.58
CA GLN A 298 -7.96 -15.98 -18.71
C GLN A 298 -7.46 -16.49 -17.35
N TYR A 299 -7.98 -17.62 -16.91
CA TYR A 299 -7.57 -18.24 -15.65
C TYR A 299 -6.26 -19.01 -15.88
N ILE A 300 -5.28 -18.77 -15.00
CA ILE A 300 -4.03 -19.53 -14.98
C ILE A 300 -4.31 -20.85 -14.27
N ASP A 301 -4.43 -21.92 -15.05
CA ASP A 301 -4.86 -23.24 -14.62
C ASP A 301 -3.71 -24.19 -14.24
N ASN A 302 -2.47 -23.79 -14.52
CA ASN A 302 -1.22 -24.46 -14.19
C ASN A 302 -0.40 -23.71 -13.10
N PRO A 303 -0.98 -23.34 -11.94
CA PRO A 303 -0.22 -22.65 -10.90
C PRO A 303 0.84 -23.57 -10.31
N LEU A 304 1.99 -23.00 -9.91
CA LEU A 304 2.94 -23.70 -9.05
C LEU A 304 2.25 -24.05 -7.72
N LEU A 305 2.44 -25.29 -7.27
CA LEU A 305 1.83 -25.80 -6.05
C LEU A 305 2.90 -26.12 -5.02
N ILE A 306 2.56 -25.89 -3.74
CA ILE A 306 3.35 -26.38 -2.60
C ILE A 306 2.43 -27.26 -1.78
N GLN A 307 2.83 -28.51 -1.55
CA GLN A 307 2.00 -29.52 -0.87
C GLN A 307 0.61 -29.70 -1.51
N GLY A 308 0.52 -29.47 -2.83
CA GLY A 308 -0.72 -29.52 -3.60
C GLY A 308 -1.64 -28.30 -3.43
N LEU A 309 -1.23 -27.26 -2.71
CA LEU A 309 -2.01 -26.03 -2.52
C LEU A 309 -1.53 -24.94 -3.48
N LYS A 310 -2.51 -24.23 -4.08
CA LYS A 310 -2.28 -23.01 -4.84
C LYS A 310 -1.86 -21.89 -3.89
N PHE A 311 -0.95 -21.02 -4.31
CA PHE A 311 -0.57 -19.84 -3.54
C PHE A 311 -0.37 -18.62 -4.43
N ASP A 312 -0.43 -17.43 -3.85
CA ASP A 312 0.01 -16.20 -4.48
C ASP A 312 1.06 -15.48 -3.61
N LEU A 313 1.73 -14.51 -4.21
CA LEU A 313 2.68 -13.62 -3.55
C LEU A 313 2.10 -12.22 -3.44
N ARG A 314 2.05 -11.68 -2.23
CA ARG A 314 1.95 -10.26 -1.95
C ARG A 314 3.35 -9.64 -1.90
N VAL A 315 3.70 -8.86 -2.92
CA VAL A 315 4.96 -8.14 -3.03
C VAL A 315 4.71 -6.66 -2.71
N TYR A 316 5.53 -6.06 -1.84
CA TYR A 316 5.40 -4.65 -1.48
C TYR A 316 6.33 -3.77 -2.32
N ILE A 317 5.76 -2.77 -2.99
CA ILE A 317 6.49 -1.82 -3.84
C ILE A 317 6.30 -0.42 -3.28
N ALA A 318 7.39 0.32 -3.09
CA ALA A 318 7.36 1.73 -2.73
C ALA A 318 7.78 2.61 -3.91
N ILE A 319 7.03 3.69 -4.14
CA ILE A 319 7.38 4.74 -5.10
C ILE A 319 7.62 6.02 -4.31
N THR A 320 8.76 6.67 -4.52
CA THR A 320 9.13 7.90 -3.80
C THR A 320 9.11 9.13 -4.68
N CYS A 321 9.14 8.95 -6.01
CA CYS A 321 9.11 10.06 -6.96
C CYS A 321 8.75 9.54 -8.36
N PHE A 322 8.11 10.39 -9.18
CA PHE A 322 7.91 10.18 -10.63
C PHE A 322 8.80 11.10 -11.49
N ASN A 323 9.43 12.12 -10.90
CA ASN A 323 10.29 13.06 -11.61
C ASN A 323 11.56 13.44 -10.81
N PRO A 324 12.66 12.67 -10.94
CA PRO A 324 12.76 11.43 -11.69
C PRO A 324 12.14 10.23 -10.97
N LEU A 325 11.72 9.23 -11.73
CA LEU A 325 11.09 8.01 -11.26
C LEU A 325 12.03 7.23 -10.32
N ARG A 326 11.53 6.85 -9.15
CA ARG A 326 12.24 6.02 -8.16
C ARG A 326 11.31 4.97 -7.58
N ILE A 327 11.67 3.70 -7.80
CA ILE A 327 10.88 2.52 -7.44
C ILE A 327 11.72 1.59 -6.59
N TYR A 328 11.11 1.09 -5.52
CA TYR A 328 11.71 0.17 -4.58
C TYR A 328 10.84 -1.06 -4.37
N ILE A 329 11.45 -2.24 -4.27
CA ILE A 329 10.80 -3.48 -3.85
C ILE A 329 11.22 -3.78 -2.41
N TYR A 330 10.30 -4.23 -1.56
CA TYR A 330 10.64 -4.67 -0.21
C TYR A 330 11.26 -6.06 -0.23
N LYS A 331 12.26 -6.31 0.61
CA LYS A 331 13.00 -7.58 0.71
C LYS A 331 12.13 -8.80 1.04
N ASP A 332 10.96 -8.58 1.64
CA ASP A 332 10.05 -9.62 2.10
C ASP A 332 8.60 -9.25 1.78
N GLY A 333 7.69 -10.19 2.00
CA GLY A 333 6.27 -10.04 1.74
C GLY A 333 5.50 -11.25 2.24
N LEU A 334 4.27 -11.44 1.74
CA LEU A 334 3.43 -12.55 2.19
C LEU A 334 3.22 -13.55 1.06
N VAL A 335 3.28 -14.83 1.41
CA VAL A 335 2.77 -15.94 0.61
C VAL A 335 1.42 -16.33 1.19
N ARG A 336 0.39 -16.40 0.35
CA ARG A 336 -0.98 -16.71 0.79
C ARG A 336 -1.45 -17.99 0.12
N PHE A 337 -1.75 -19.00 0.93
CA PHE A 337 -2.19 -20.30 0.44
C PHE A 337 -3.71 -20.39 0.33
N ALA A 338 -4.16 -21.13 -0.68
CA ALA A 338 -5.46 -21.77 -0.68
C ALA A 338 -5.56 -22.78 0.48
N THR A 339 -6.77 -23.17 0.87
CA THR A 339 -7.00 -24.12 1.98
C THR A 339 -7.53 -25.47 1.50
N GLN A 340 -7.69 -25.63 0.19
CA GLN A 340 -8.01 -26.91 -0.45
C GLN A 340 -6.99 -27.21 -1.55
N LYS A 341 -6.62 -28.49 -1.68
CA LYS A 341 -5.69 -28.97 -2.70
C LYS A 341 -6.23 -28.68 -4.09
N TYR A 342 -5.35 -28.22 -4.97
CA TYR A 342 -5.70 -27.87 -6.34
C TYR A 342 -5.92 -29.14 -7.17
N GLN A 343 -7.09 -29.24 -7.81
CA GLN A 343 -7.52 -30.39 -8.62
C GLN A 343 -7.89 -29.97 -10.06
N GLY A 344 -7.37 -28.85 -10.54
CA GLY A 344 -7.72 -28.28 -11.85
C GLY A 344 -9.03 -27.50 -11.86
N THR A 345 -9.54 -27.20 -13.05
CA THR A 345 -10.64 -26.25 -13.27
C THR A 345 -12.04 -26.87 -13.33
N GLY A 346 -12.16 -28.21 -13.31
CA GLY A 346 -13.44 -28.91 -13.55
C GLY A 346 -14.42 -28.99 -12.36
N LYS A 347 -13.93 -29.27 -11.14
CA LYS A 347 -14.74 -29.31 -9.92
C LYS A 347 -13.91 -28.79 -8.75
N GLY A 348 -14.30 -27.67 -8.17
CA GLY A 348 -13.58 -27.08 -7.06
C GLY A 348 -14.36 -25.98 -6.36
N SER A 349 -13.95 -25.65 -5.14
CA SER A 349 -14.56 -24.58 -4.38
C SER A 349 -13.76 -23.28 -4.50
N ARG A 350 -14.35 -22.17 -4.07
CA ARG A 350 -13.64 -20.88 -3.95
C ARG A 350 -12.39 -20.96 -3.06
N PHE A 351 -12.33 -21.90 -2.12
CA PHE A 351 -11.19 -22.11 -1.22
C PHE A 351 -10.00 -22.79 -1.90
N MET A 352 -10.20 -23.31 -3.12
CA MET A 352 -9.16 -23.88 -3.99
C MET A 352 -8.68 -22.84 -5.02
N TYR A 353 -9.61 -22.10 -5.63
CA TYR A 353 -9.30 -21.17 -6.71
C TYR A 353 -8.76 -19.82 -6.24
N LEU A 354 -9.19 -19.36 -5.07
CA LEU A 354 -8.83 -18.07 -4.49
C LEU A 354 -7.90 -18.25 -3.29
N THR A 355 -6.84 -17.47 -3.27
CA THR A 355 -5.79 -17.44 -2.25
C THR A 355 -5.96 -16.29 -1.26
N ASN A 356 -6.98 -15.44 -1.45
CA ASN A 356 -7.23 -14.30 -0.57
C ASN A 356 -7.47 -14.77 0.88
N TYR A 357 -6.75 -14.17 1.84
CA TYR A 357 -6.94 -14.42 3.27
C TYR A 357 -8.39 -14.21 3.72
N SER A 358 -9.07 -13.17 3.20
CA SER A 358 -10.47 -12.87 3.51
C SER A 358 -11.45 -13.98 3.13
N VAL A 359 -11.07 -14.85 2.19
CA VAL A 359 -11.85 -16.05 1.81
C VAL A 359 -11.40 -17.22 2.69
N ASN A 360 -10.09 -17.51 2.69
CA ASN A 360 -9.56 -18.73 3.30
C ASN A 360 -9.61 -18.76 4.83
N LYS A 361 -9.63 -17.61 5.52
CA LYS A 361 -9.72 -17.56 6.99
C LYS A 361 -10.99 -18.21 7.57
N PHE A 362 -12.02 -18.38 6.75
CA PHE A 362 -13.29 -19.03 7.13
C PHE A 362 -13.32 -20.52 6.77
N SER A 363 -12.26 -21.04 6.16
CA SER A 363 -12.15 -22.47 5.86
C SER A 363 -11.82 -23.25 7.13
N THR A 364 -12.43 -24.42 7.31
CA THR A 364 -12.07 -25.35 8.40
C THR A 364 -10.64 -25.85 8.31
N ASN A 365 -10.03 -25.77 7.11
CA ASN A 365 -8.65 -26.19 6.85
C ASN A 365 -7.66 -25.02 6.96
N PHE A 366 -8.10 -23.85 7.41
CA PHE A 366 -7.20 -22.72 7.61
C PHE A 366 -6.29 -23.00 8.81
N VAL A 367 -4.98 -23.00 8.56
CA VAL A 367 -3.99 -23.18 9.62
C VAL A 367 -3.37 -21.83 9.91
N GLU A 368 -3.72 -21.26 11.05
CA GLU A 368 -3.20 -19.98 11.49
C GLU A 368 -1.73 -20.09 11.90
N ASN A 369 -0.95 -19.07 11.57
CA ASN A 369 0.39 -18.93 12.13
C ASN A 369 0.23 -18.38 13.56
N THR A 370 0.47 -19.21 14.56
CA THR A 370 0.38 -18.82 15.99
C THR A 370 1.69 -18.26 16.52
N ASN A 371 2.80 -18.44 15.79
CA ASN A 371 4.13 -17.98 16.17
C ASN A 371 4.95 -17.55 14.94
N ALA A 372 5.47 -16.31 14.97
CA ALA A 372 6.30 -15.77 13.89
C ALA A 372 7.65 -16.50 13.72
N LEU A 373 8.09 -17.28 14.72
CA LEU A 373 9.26 -18.15 14.63
C LEU A 373 8.98 -19.43 13.83
N GLU A 374 7.71 -19.84 13.73
CA GLU A 374 7.26 -20.99 12.92
C GLU A 374 6.88 -20.56 11.50
N ASP A 375 7.72 -19.73 10.90
CA ASP A 375 7.60 -19.34 9.51
C ASP A 375 7.80 -20.56 8.58
N GLY A 376 7.10 -20.59 7.44
CA GLY A 376 7.04 -21.77 6.59
C GLY A 376 6.05 -22.85 7.05
N LYS A 377 5.19 -22.56 8.03
CA LYS A 377 4.06 -23.42 8.43
C LYS A 377 2.73 -22.68 8.32
N GLY A 378 1.66 -23.44 8.10
CA GLY A 378 0.30 -22.93 8.00
C GLY A 378 -0.03 -22.26 6.67
N SER A 379 -1.12 -21.50 6.62
CA SER A 379 -1.69 -20.94 5.38
C SER A 379 -1.13 -19.56 4.98
N LYS A 380 -0.10 -19.05 5.69
CA LYS A 380 0.58 -17.79 5.39
C LYS A 380 2.06 -17.86 5.74
N TRP A 381 2.93 -17.63 4.76
CA TRP A 381 4.39 -17.63 4.97
C TRP A 381 5.00 -16.28 4.59
N SER A 382 6.24 -16.05 5.00
CA SER A 382 7.05 -14.97 4.43
C SER A 382 7.62 -15.36 3.06
N HIS A 383 8.09 -14.38 2.30
CA HIS A 383 8.90 -14.68 1.11
C HIS A 383 10.20 -15.36 1.53
N THR A 384 10.80 -14.96 2.65
CA THR A 384 12.02 -15.58 3.18
C THR A 384 11.87 -17.10 3.35
N ALA A 385 10.75 -17.57 3.91
CA ALA A 385 10.47 -19.00 4.05
C ALA A 385 10.26 -19.71 2.71
N LEU A 386 9.53 -19.08 1.77
CA LEU A 386 9.37 -19.62 0.42
C LEU A 386 10.70 -19.77 -0.32
N ARG A 387 11.57 -18.75 -0.25
CA ARG A 387 12.90 -18.79 -0.89
C ARG A 387 13.77 -19.90 -0.28
N LYS A 388 13.66 -20.12 1.04
CA LYS A 388 14.32 -21.23 1.72
C LYS A 388 13.83 -22.58 1.20
N LEU A 389 12.52 -22.75 1.03
CA LEU A 389 11.93 -23.96 0.43
C LEU A 389 12.42 -24.15 -1.01
N PHE A 390 12.36 -23.13 -1.86
CA PHE A 390 12.86 -23.22 -3.24
C PHE A 390 14.32 -23.68 -3.29
N LYS A 391 15.18 -23.13 -2.43
CA LYS A 391 16.58 -23.58 -2.33
C LYS A 391 16.70 -25.04 -1.90
N GLN A 392 15.87 -25.51 -0.96
CA GLN A 392 15.84 -26.90 -0.51
C GLN A 392 15.40 -27.86 -1.62
N GLU A 393 14.45 -27.44 -2.45
CA GLU A 393 13.93 -28.17 -3.62
C GLU A 393 14.81 -27.99 -4.87
N GLY A 394 15.95 -27.31 -4.79
CA GLY A 394 16.86 -27.08 -5.92
C GLY A 394 16.36 -26.09 -6.97
N ILE A 395 15.33 -25.29 -6.66
CA ILE A 395 14.79 -24.24 -7.53
C ILE A 395 15.63 -22.96 -7.38
N ASP A 396 16.28 -22.52 -8.46
CA ASP A 396 16.91 -21.20 -8.53
C ASP A 396 15.86 -20.11 -8.79
N ASP A 397 15.52 -19.39 -7.73
CA ASP A 397 14.49 -18.36 -7.76
C ASP A 397 15.00 -16.98 -8.19
N THR A 398 16.28 -16.86 -8.55
CA THR A 398 16.89 -15.61 -9.01
C THR A 398 16.14 -15.04 -10.21
N LYS A 399 15.89 -15.87 -11.23
CA LYS A 399 15.15 -15.48 -12.44
C LYS A 399 13.70 -15.13 -12.15
N ILE A 400 13.07 -15.78 -11.17
CA ILE A 400 11.69 -15.48 -10.77
C ILE A 400 11.63 -14.06 -10.22
N TRP A 401 12.53 -13.71 -9.29
CA TRP A 401 12.57 -12.37 -8.71
C TRP A 401 13.02 -11.29 -9.70
N GLU A 402 13.92 -11.59 -10.63
CA GLU A 402 14.25 -10.68 -11.73
C GLU A 402 13.02 -10.36 -12.59
N LYS A 403 12.23 -11.38 -12.96
CA LYS A 403 10.96 -11.18 -13.67
C LYS A 403 9.96 -10.38 -12.83
N ILE A 404 9.84 -10.63 -11.53
CA ILE A 404 8.95 -9.84 -10.66
C ILE A 404 9.37 -8.36 -10.57
N LYS A 405 10.68 -8.08 -10.52
CA LYS A 405 11.20 -6.71 -10.59
C LYS A 405 10.86 -6.05 -11.93
N ASP A 406 11.00 -6.79 -13.04
CA ASP A 406 10.63 -6.32 -14.38
C ASP A 406 9.14 -6.00 -14.48
N ILE A 407 8.28 -6.89 -13.97
CA ILE A 407 6.83 -6.69 -13.86
C ILE A 407 6.54 -5.40 -13.09
N ALA A 408 7.12 -5.21 -11.90
CA ALA A 408 6.88 -4.02 -11.09
C ALA A 408 7.25 -2.73 -11.84
N ILE A 409 8.44 -2.69 -12.46
CA ILE A 409 8.92 -1.52 -13.22
C ILE A 409 7.99 -1.22 -14.41
N LYS A 410 7.71 -2.22 -15.25
CA LYS A 410 6.89 -2.04 -16.45
C LYS A 410 5.44 -1.67 -16.13
N THR A 411 4.87 -2.26 -15.08
CA THR A 411 3.52 -1.91 -14.65
C THR A 411 3.45 -0.46 -14.20
N ILE A 412 4.44 0.05 -13.47
CA ILE A 412 4.52 1.46 -13.07
C ILE A 412 4.77 2.37 -14.29
N LEU A 413 5.59 1.95 -15.25
CA LEU A 413 5.81 2.70 -16.50
C LEU A 413 4.53 2.86 -17.33
N SER A 414 3.58 1.92 -17.25
CA SER A 414 2.30 2.03 -17.96
C SER A 414 1.46 3.25 -17.58
N ILE A 415 1.66 3.78 -16.37
CA ILE A 415 0.96 4.96 -15.84
C ILE A 415 1.90 6.17 -15.63
N GLU A 416 3.19 6.03 -15.92
CA GLU A 416 4.20 7.06 -15.60
C GLU A 416 3.84 8.42 -16.17
N GLY A 417 3.46 8.50 -17.46
CA GLY A 417 3.15 9.78 -18.10
C GLY A 417 1.93 10.48 -17.51
N ILE A 418 0.95 9.68 -17.07
CA ILE A 418 -0.29 10.16 -16.45
C ILE A 418 0.01 10.76 -15.07
N VAL A 419 0.73 10.03 -14.23
CA VAL A 419 1.08 10.47 -12.87
C VAL A 419 2.11 11.59 -12.91
N PHE A 420 3.11 11.52 -13.80
CA PHE A 420 4.09 12.58 -14.02
C PHE A 420 3.40 13.93 -14.28
N SER A 421 2.46 13.96 -15.23
CA SER A 421 1.76 15.19 -15.59
C SER A 421 0.90 15.72 -14.45
N ALA A 422 0.27 14.83 -13.67
CA ALA A 422 -0.48 15.22 -12.49
C ALA A 422 0.44 15.75 -11.36
N CYS A 423 1.62 15.16 -11.18
CA CYS A 423 2.61 15.64 -10.21
C CYS A 423 3.10 17.04 -10.57
N GLU A 424 3.50 17.26 -11.82
CA GLU A 424 3.99 18.57 -12.28
C GLU A 424 2.92 19.67 -12.14
N MET A 425 1.64 19.32 -12.37
CA MET A 425 0.53 20.27 -12.27
C MET A 425 0.16 20.60 -10.82
N HIS A 426 0.30 19.65 -9.89
CA HIS A 426 -0.38 19.75 -8.59
C HIS A 426 0.52 19.66 -7.37
N LEU A 427 1.71 19.05 -7.49
CA LEU A 427 2.64 18.95 -6.37
C LEU A 427 3.56 20.18 -6.33
N PRO A 428 3.68 20.84 -5.18
CA PRO A 428 4.64 21.93 -5.01
C PRO A 428 6.07 21.37 -5.03
N TYR A 429 6.32 20.21 -4.41
CA TYR A 429 7.63 19.57 -4.33
C TYR A 429 7.60 18.07 -4.70
N ARG A 430 8.62 17.62 -5.44
CA ARG A 430 8.73 16.23 -5.96
C ARG A 430 8.79 15.12 -4.90
N ASN A 431 9.11 15.48 -3.66
CA ASN A 431 9.22 14.56 -2.52
C ASN A 431 8.02 14.64 -1.58
N ASN A 432 6.92 15.28 -1.97
CA ASN A 432 5.74 15.38 -1.11
C ASN A 432 4.96 14.06 -1.00
N CYS A 433 5.08 13.19 -2.00
CA CYS A 433 4.35 11.94 -2.05
C CYS A 433 5.30 10.76 -1.84
N ILE A 434 4.81 9.75 -1.15
CA ILE A 434 5.34 8.39 -1.14
C ILE A 434 4.16 7.45 -1.33
N GLU A 435 4.34 6.32 -1.98
CA GLU A 435 3.23 5.39 -2.22
C GLU A 435 3.66 3.96 -1.96
N LEU A 436 2.88 3.24 -1.17
CA LEU A 436 3.05 1.82 -0.90
C LEU A 436 1.98 1.02 -1.65
N LEU A 437 2.41 0.16 -2.56
CA LEU A 437 1.56 -0.71 -3.37
C LEU A 437 1.75 -2.17 -2.96
N GLY A 438 0.67 -2.95 -2.99
CA GLY A 438 0.74 -4.39 -2.86
C GLY A 438 0.48 -5.06 -4.21
N PHE A 439 1.51 -5.66 -4.80
CA PHE A 439 1.40 -6.43 -6.03
C PHE A 439 1.00 -7.87 -5.69
N ASP A 440 -0.03 -8.38 -6.36
CA ASP A 440 -0.48 -9.76 -6.22
C ASP A 440 0.04 -10.54 -7.44
N ILE A 441 1.02 -11.42 -7.21
CA ILE A 441 1.71 -12.20 -8.24
C ILE A 441 1.39 -13.68 -8.07
N LEU A 442 1.07 -14.37 -9.15
CA LEU A 442 0.97 -15.83 -9.19
C LEU A 442 2.18 -16.41 -9.94
N ILE A 443 2.75 -17.51 -9.46
CA ILE A 443 3.79 -18.24 -10.19
C ILE A 443 3.15 -19.47 -10.84
N ASP A 444 3.38 -19.69 -12.12
CA ASP A 444 2.98 -20.92 -12.81
C ASP A 444 3.99 -22.06 -12.63
N ASP A 445 3.62 -23.27 -13.03
CA ASP A 445 4.47 -24.47 -12.97
C ASP A 445 5.75 -24.38 -13.82
N ASN A 446 5.80 -23.45 -14.78
CA ASN A 446 6.98 -23.11 -15.58
C ASN A 446 7.85 -22.01 -14.93
N LEU A 447 7.55 -21.65 -13.67
CA LEU A 447 8.25 -20.63 -12.89
C LEU A 447 8.16 -19.22 -13.51
N ASN A 448 7.08 -18.93 -14.24
CA ASN A 448 6.78 -17.58 -14.71
C ASN A 448 5.86 -16.86 -13.72
N PRO A 449 6.22 -15.65 -13.28
CA PRO A 449 5.35 -14.81 -12.49
C PRO A 449 4.35 -14.06 -13.38
N TRP A 450 3.11 -13.99 -12.91
CA TRP A 450 1.98 -13.34 -13.54
C TRP A 450 1.38 -12.28 -12.61
N LEU A 451 1.19 -11.06 -13.10
CA LEU A 451 0.53 -10.01 -12.34
C LEU A 451 -0.99 -10.21 -12.36
N LEU A 452 -1.58 -10.34 -11.16
CA LEU A 452 -3.02 -10.51 -10.98
C LEU A 452 -3.75 -9.20 -10.69
N GLU A 453 -3.22 -8.39 -9.78
CA GLU A 453 -3.72 -7.07 -9.42
C GLU A 453 -2.66 -6.24 -8.68
N VAL A 454 -2.86 -4.92 -8.64
CA VAL A 454 -2.11 -4.00 -7.78
C VAL A 454 -3.08 -3.34 -6.81
N ASN A 455 -2.78 -3.45 -5.52
CA ASN A 455 -3.60 -2.92 -4.44
C ASN A 455 -3.07 -1.57 -3.96
N LEU A 456 -3.92 -0.54 -4.03
CA LEU A 456 -3.71 0.75 -3.37
C LEU A 456 -3.85 0.54 -1.86
N SER A 457 -2.86 0.97 -1.05
CA SER A 457 -2.90 0.78 0.40
C SER A 457 -3.21 -0.68 0.78
N PRO A 458 -2.29 -1.63 0.50
CA PRO A 458 -2.52 -3.05 0.79
C PRO A 458 -2.91 -3.26 2.26
N SER A 459 -3.72 -4.29 2.57
CA SER A 459 -4.13 -4.53 3.96
C SER A 459 -2.93 -4.61 4.90
N LEU A 460 -2.92 -3.69 5.87
CA LEU A 460 -1.89 -3.55 6.92
C LEU A 460 -2.38 -4.08 8.27
N ASN A 461 -3.54 -4.76 8.31
CA ASN A 461 -4.00 -5.44 9.52
C ASN A 461 -3.01 -6.55 9.89
N CYS A 462 -2.73 -6.67 11.18
CA CYS A 462 -1.82 -7.68 11.71
C CYS A 462 -2.64 -8.72 12.47
N ASP A 463 -3.25 -9.64 11.71
CA ASP A 463 -4.12 -10.68 12.26
C ASP A 463 -3.30 -11.88 12.79
N ALA A 464 -2.10 -12.11 12.25
CA ALA A 464 -1.15 -13.13 12.74
C ALA A 464 0.21 -12.51 13.13
N PRO A 465 1.02 -13.17 13.99
CA PRO A 465 2.35 -12.68 14.39
C PRO A 465 3.29 -12.42 13.21
N ILE A 466 3.20 -13.24 12.15
CA ILE A 466 3.99 -13.03 10.92
C ILE A 466 3.61 -11.73 10.19
N ASP A 467 2.32 -11.34 10.21
CA ASP A 467 1.88 -10.06 9.65
C ASP A 467 2.54 -8.91 10.40
N GLN A 468 2.55 -8.99 11.74
CA GLN A 468 3.13 -7.95 12.59
C GLN A 468 4.62 -7.78 12.34
N LYS A 469 5.38 -8.90 12.28
CA LYS A 469 6.81 -8.86 11.98
C LYS A 469 7.10 -8.18 10.65
N ILE A 470 6.47 -8.65 9.57
CA ILE A 470 6.77 -8.17 8.21
C ILE A 470 6.24 -6.76 7.99
N LYS A 471 5.00 -6.48 8.38
CA LYS A 471 4.38 -5.17 8.15
C LYS A 471 4.92 -4.10 9.10
N GLY A 472 5.28 -4.47 10.33
CA GLY A 472 5.93 -3.56 11.27
C GLY A 472 7.27 -3.04 10.74
N GLU A 473 8.14 -3.94 10.29
CA GLU A 473 9.40 -3.57 9.63
C GLU A 473 9.15 -2.76 8.35
N LEU A 474 8.22 -3.21 7.49
CA LEU A 474 7.87 -2.54 6.24
C LEU A 474 7.46 -1.07 6.46
N ILE A 475 6.60 -0.79 7.44
CA ILE A 475 6.08 0.55 7.68
C ILE A 475 7.15 1.46 8.30
N ALA A 476 7.96 0.96 9.22
CA ALA A 476 9.09 1.72 9.76
C ALA A 476 10.10 2.07 8.66
N ASP A 477 10.45 1.09 7.81
CA ASP A 477 11.32 1.33 6.67
C ASP A 477 10.70 2.30 5.65
N LEU A 478 9.38 2.24 5.43
CA LEU A 478 8.67 3.15 4.54
C LEU A 478 8.74 4.60 5.03
N PHE A 479 8.52 4.84 6.33
CA PHE A 479 8.64 6.19 6.88
C PHE A 479 10.08 6.69 6.91
N THR A 480 11.04 5.81 7.17
CA THR A 480 12.47 6.12 7.05
C THR A 480 12.83 6.46 5.60
N LEU A 481 12.25 5.76 4.61
CA LEU A 481 12.38 5.99 3.17
C LEU A 481 11.62 7.26 2.69
N ALA A 482 10.58 7.70 3.39
CA ALA A 482 9.88 8.97 3.11
C ALA A 482 10.74 10.22 3.40
N GLY A 483 11.72 10.09 4.29
CA GLY A 483 12.75 11.12 4.48
C GLY A 483 12.26 12.31 5.27
N VAL A 484 11.55 12.02 6.36
CA VAL A 484 11.13 13.02 7.32
C VAL A 484 12.37 13.70 7.90
N VAL A 485 12.39 15.03 7.87
CA VAL A 485 13.47 15.84 8.40
C VAL A 485 13.12 16.34 9.80
N PRO A 486 14.14 16.60 10.65
CA PRO A 486 13.90 17.21 11.93
C PRO A 486 13.21 18.58 11.87
N THR A 487 12.48 18.95 12.93
CA THR A 487 11.71 20.21 13.00
C THR A 487 12.55 21.46 12.77
N ASP A 488 13.77 21.48 13.29
CA ASP A 488 14.71 22.60 13.11
C ASP A 488 15.22 22.73 11.66
N GLN A 489 15.13 21.67 10.85
CA GLN A 489 15.46 21.67 9.43
C GLN A 489 14.28 22.03 8.52
N ARG A 490 13.09 22.31 9.08
CA ARG A 490 11.92 22.73 8.30
C ARG A 490 11.96 24.19 7.86
N ASN A 491 12.76 25.02 8.53
CA ASN A 491 12.85 26.46 8.32
C ASN A 491 13.68 26.80 7.07
N GLY A 492 13.07 26.62 5.90
CA GLY A 492 13.55 27.17 4.63
C GLY A 492 12.32 27.59 3.82
N GLY A 493 12.14 28.90 3.63
CA GLY A 493 10.88 29.51 3.19
C GLY A 493 10.17 28.80 2.03
N ASP A 494 8.85 28.62 2.18
CA ASP A 494 7.93 28.09 1.16
C ASP A 494 7.74 29.11 0.00
N LYS A 495 8.82 29.52 -0.65
CA LYS A 495 8.81 30.41 -1.83
C LYS A 495 8.09 29.76 -3.05
N ALA A 496 7.83 28.45 -3.01
CA ALA A 496 7.18 27.73 -4.10
C ALA A 496 5.66 27.94 -4.18
N ASN A 497 5.00 28.25 -3.04
CA ASN A 497 3.54 28.42 -3.02
C ASN A 497 3.08 29.73 -3.67
N GLU A 498 3.85 30.81 -3.57
CA GLU A 498 3.50 32.11 -4.16
C GLU A 498 3.55 32.09 -5.70
N ASN A 499 4.56 31.44 -6.29
CA ASN A 499 4.73 31.42 -7.76
C ASN A 499 3.80 30.43 -8.49
N LYS A 500 3.39 29.32 -7.86
CA LYS A 500 2.54 28.30 -8.52
C LYS A 500 1.05 28.65 -8.52
N ALA A 501 0.55 29.35 -7.50
CA ALA A 501 -0.83 29.83 -7.49
C ALA A 501 -1.10 30.81 -8.65
N LEU A 502 -0.13 31.69 -8.95
CA LEU A 502 -0.15 32.60 -10.09
C LEU A 502 -0.14 31.85 -11.44
N ASN A 503 0.70 30.82 -11.58
CA ASN A 503 0.74 29.99 -12.79
C ASN A 503 -0.55 29.18 -13.01
N TYR A 504 -1.21 28.73 -11.94
CA TYR A 504 -2.50 28.04 -12.06
C TYR A 504 -3.63 29.00 -12.44
N ALA A 505 -3.65 30.21 -11.88
CA ALA A 505 -4.59 31.25 -12.30
C ALA A 505 -4.43 31.59 -13.80
N ALA A 506 -3.18 31.76 -14.26
CA ALA A 506 -2.87 31.99 -15.67
C ALA A 506 -3.24 30.79 -16.57
N TYR A 507 -3.00 29.55 -16.13
CA TYR A 507 -3.42 28.35 -16.86
C TYR A 507 -4.95 28.23 -16.94
N MET A 508 -5.68 28.47 -15.85
CA MET A 508 -7.14 28.44 -15.82
C MET A 508 -7.74 29.54 -16.70
N GLU A 509 -7.14 30.73 -16.71
CA GLU A 509 -7.49 31.81 -17.62
C GLU A 509 -7.26 31.41 -19.09
N GLN A 510 -6.14 30.73 -19.39
CA GLN A 510 -5.83 30.21 -20.72
C GLN A 510 -6.77 29.08 -21.15
N PHE A 511 -7.14 28.18 -20.24
CA PHE A 511 -8.06 27.07 -20.50
C PHE A 511 -9.51 27.57 -20.70
N MET A 512 -9.95 28.56 -19.93
CA MET A 512 -11.25 29.21 -20.07
C MET A 512 -11.33 30.01 -21.38
N THR A 513 -10.25 30.70 -21.77
CA THR A 513 -10.18 31.39 -23.06
C THR A 513 -10.11 30.43 -24.25
N LEU A 514 -9.46 29.26 -24.14
CA LEU A 514 -9.46 28.22 -25.17
C LEU A 514 -10.82 27.52 -25.32
N SER A 515 -11.55 27.33 -24.23
CA SER A 515 -12.93 26.81 -24.22
C SER A 515 -13.90 27.76 -24.93
N ASN A 516 -13.74 29.08 -24.71
CA ASN A 516 -14.54 30.11 -25.38
C ASN A 516 -14.11 30.35 -26.85
N LYS A 517 -12.83 30.13 -27.20
CA LYS A 517 -12.32 30.31 -28.58
C LYS A 517 -12.67 29.16 -29.54
N LYS A 518 -13.08 27.98 -29.05
CA LYS A 518 -13.57 26.88 -29.91
C LYS A 518 -14.89 27.18 -30.65
N LYS A 519 -15.53 28.33 -30.40
CA LYS A 519 -16.68 28.80 -31.17
C LYS A 519 -16.34 29.70 -32.37
N ASN A 520 -15.11 30.18 -32.56
CA ASN A 520 -14.78 31.04 -33.70
C ASN A 520 -13.35 30.80 -34.25
N LYS A 521 -13.31 30.22 -35.45
CA LYS A 521 -12.31 30.20 -36.56
C LYS A 521 -10.79 30.28 -36.31
N LYS A 522 -10.10 29.56 -37.21
CA LYS A 522 -8.66 29.42 -37.51
C LYS A 522 -7.83 30.71 -37.37
N ALA A 523 -6.71 30.64 -36.64
CA ALA A 523 -5.47 31.39 -36.91
C ALA A 523 -4.28 30.79 -36.13
N GLY A 524 -3.11 30.74 -36.77
CA GLY A 524 -1.86 30.21 -36.21
C GLY A 524 -1.27 31.11 -35.12
N TRP A 525 -0.50 30.51 -34.21
CA TRP A 525 0.13 31.19 -33.08
C TRP A 525 1.64 31.25 -33.27
N ASN A 526 2.17 32.46 -33.45
CA ASN A 526 3.58 32.79 -33.21
C ASN A 526 3.72 33.27 -31.76
N PHE A 527 4.74 32.79 -31.06
CA PHE A 527 5.15 33.29 -29.75
C PHE A 527 6.53 33.94 -29.90
N ASP A 528 6.58 35.26 -29.80
CA ASP A 528 7.84 35.99 -29.62
C ASP A 528 8.30 35.86 -28.16
N ASN A 529 9.32 35.05 -27.93
CA ASN A 529 10.03 34.94 -26.66
C ASN A 529 11.16 35.97 -26.61
N LYS A 530 11.17 36.85 -25.60
CA LYS A 530 12.42 37.51 -25.18
C LYS A 530 13.28 36.47 -24.42
N PRO A 531 14.52 36.18 -24.85
CA PRO A 531 15.35 35.17 -24.22
C PRO A 531 15.97 35.69 -22.92
N TYR A 532 15.74 34.98 -21.81
CA TYR A 532 16.65 35.00 -20.66
C TYR A 532 18.01 34.39 -21.09
N SER A 533 19.12 34.92 -20.58
CA SER A 533 20.47 34.54 -21.02
C SER A 533 20.76 33.05 -20.81
N SER A 534 21.29 32.41 -21.85
CA SER A 534 21.50 30.96 -21.96
C SER A 534 22.53 30.37 -20.98
N GLU A 535 23.39 31.19 -20.37
CA GLU A 535 24.36 30.77 -19.36
C GLU A 535 23.70 30.51 -17.99
N SER A 536 22.72 31.33 -17.61
CA SER A 536 22.00 31.16 -16.33
C SER A 536 21.18 29.87 -16.28
N LEU A 537 20.60 29.45 -17.41
CA LEU A 537 19.82 28.22 -17.54
C LEU A 537 20.68 26.96 -17.42
N LYS A 538 21.87 26.94 -18.05
CA LYS A 538 22.81 25.80 -17.96
C LYS A 538 23.31 25.56 -16.53
N ASP A 539 23.56 26.64 -15.79
CA ASP A 539 24.01 26.55 -14.39
C ASP A 539 22.90 26.08 -13.44
N ILE A 540 21.65 26.53 -13.66
CA ILE A 540 20.47 26.08 -12.91
C ILE A 540 20.25 24.58 -13.13
N ASP A 541 20.30 24.11 -14.38
CA ASP A 541 20.18 22.70 -14.72
C ASP A 541 21.26 21.88 -13.99
N SER A 542 22.52 22.31 -14.02
CA SER A 542 23.62 21.59 -13.36
C SER A 542 23.47 21.49 -11.83
N ARG A 543 22.93 22.53 -11.18
CA ARG A 543 22.69 22.53 -9.71
C ARG A 543 21.54 21.61 -9.35
N GLU A 544 20.47 21.64 -10.14
CA GLU A 544 19.31 20.77 -9.96
C GLU A 544 19.70 19.30 -10.18
N GLU A 545 20.42 18.97 -11.25
CA GLU A 545 20.92 17.63 -11.53
C GLU A 545 21.78 17.08 -10.38
N LYS A 546 22.75 17.88 -9.88
CA LYS A 546 23.56 17.53 -8.70
C LYS A 546 22.67 17.31 -7.47
N GLY A 547 21.65 18.14 -7.29
CA GLY A 547 20.65 18.02 -6.23
C GLY A 547 19.89 16.70 -6.29
N ILE A 548 19.39 16.33 -7.47
CA ILE A 548 18.65 15.08 -7.71
C ILE A 548 19.53 13.85 -7.44
N ILE A 549 20.79 13.86 -7.92
CA ILE A 549 21.72 12.74 -7.67
C ILE A 549 22.00 12.61 -6.17
N LYS A 550 22.22 13.74 -5.47
CA LYS A 550 22.47 13.77 -4.02
C LYS A 550 21.27 13.25 -3.24
N GLU A 551 20.07 13.73 -3.58
CA GLU A 551 18.79 13.26 -3.02
C GLU A 551 18.59 11.75 -3.22
N THR A 552 18.78 11.28 -4.44
CA THR A 552 18.63 9.86 -4.81
C THR A 552 19.60 8.96 -4.04
N ASN A 553 20.82 9.44 -3.78
CA ASN A 553 21.80 8.72 -2.94
C ASN A 553 21.43 8.76 -1.45
N TYR A 554 20.87 9.86 -0.95
CA TYR A 554 20.40 9.94 0.43
C TYR A 554 19.25 8.99 0.69
N GLU A 555 18.29 8.95 -0.22
CA GLU A 555 17.17 8.01 -0.21
C GLU A 555 17.66 6.56 -0.22
N TYR A 556 18.62 6.23 -1.09
CA TYR A 556 19.21 4.89 -1.13
C TYR A 556 19.88 4.50 0.20
N LYS A 557 20.56 5.43 0.89
CA LYS A 557 21.24 5.12 2.16
C LYS A 557 20.29 4.82 3.31
N ARG A 558 19.06 5.34 3.27
CA ARG A 558 18.05 5.22 4.35
C ARG A 558 16.87 4.32 3.96
N ARG A 559 17.06 3.46 2.96
CA ARG A 559 16.01 2.61 2.39
C ARG A 559 15.57 1.46 3.30
N GLY A 560 16.28 1.17 4.39
CA GLY A 560 15.98 0.01 5.23
C GLY A 560 15.98 -1.29 4.44
N GLY A 561 14.94 -2.11 4.63
CA GLY A 561 14.69 -3.35 3.89
C GLY A 561 14.25 -3.19 2.42
N PHE A 562 14.13 -1.97 1.90
CA PHE A 562 13.83 -1.75 0.49
C PHE A 562 15.07 -1.90 -0.41
N GLU A 563 14.91 -2.51 -1.58
CA GLU A 563 15.87 -2.53 -2.67
C GLU A 563 15.40 -1.58 -3.78
N ARG A 564 16.28 -0.68 -4.25
CA ARG A 564 15.95 0.22 -5.37
C ARG A 564 16.06 -0.51 -6.70
N ILE A 565 14.92 -0.74 -7.36
CA ILE A 565 14.83 -1.45 -8.64
C ILE A 565 14.84 -0.49 -9.83
N PHE A 566 14.46 0.78 -9.63
CA PHE A 566 14.63 1.85 -10.60
C PHE A 566 14.95 3.17 -9.88
N PRO A 567 15.95 3.95 -10.30
CA PRO A 567 17.01 3.59 -11.23
C PRO A 567 18.01 2.60 -10.58
N SER A 568 18.47 1.64 -11.35
CA SER A 568 19.39 0.56 -11.01
C SER A 568 20.36 0.30 -12.16
N GLU A 569 21.26 -0.68 -12.01
CA GLU A 569 22.28 -1.00 -13.02
C GLU A 569 21.69 -1.37 -14.39
N ILE A 570 20.48 -1.93 -14.40
CA ILE A 570 19.77 -2.37 -15.60
C ILE A 570 18.74 -1.35 -16.10
N SER A 571 18.58 -0.19 -15.44
CA SER A 571 17.53 0.77 -15.77
C SER A 571 17.61 1.35 -17.18
N ILE A 572 18.80 1.30 -17.81
CA ILE A 572 18.98 1.69 -19.21
C ILE A 572 18.10 0.87 -20.17
N ASN A 573 17.81 -0.40 -19.82
CA ASN A 573 16.97 -1.29 -20.61
C ASN A 573 15.51 -0.80 -20.68
N TYR A 574 15.09 0.05 -19.73
CA TYR A 574 13.73 0.57 -19.66
C TYR A 574 13.54 1.92 -20.34
N LYS A 575 14.61 2.55 -20.85
CA LYS A 575 14.57 3.89 -21.46
C LYS A 575 13.52 4.01 -22.57
N ASN A 576 13.33 2.95 -23.34
CA ASN A 576 12.41 2.96 -24.48
C ASN A 576 10.94 2.80 -24.09
N PHE A 577 10.62 2.43 -22.84
CA PHE A 577 9.23 2.29 -22.38
C PHE A 577 8.64 3.61 -21.85
N PHE A 578 9.40 4.71 -21.83
CA PHE A 578 8.85 6.03 -21.59
C PHE A 578 8.21 6.58 -22.88
N GLU A 579 6.97 7.06 -22.79
CA GLU A 579 6.26 7.65 -23.94
C GLU A 579 6.91 8.95 -24.45
N ARG A 580 7.64 9.64 -23.56
CA ARG A 580 8.30 10.92 -23.83
C ARG A 580 9.65 10.93 -23.14
N GLU A 581 10.57 11.73 -23.65
CA GLU A 581 11.87 11.89 -23.01
C GLU A 581 11.73 12.47 -21.60
N ARG A 582 12.58 11.97 -20.69
CA ARG A 582 12.65 12.35 -19.28
C ARG A 582 14.10 12.65 -18.93
N PRO A 583 14.54 13.91 -19.01
CA PRO A 583 15.95 14.27 -18.81
C PRO A 583 16.50 13.79 -17.47
N TYR A 584 15.76 13.95 -16.38
CA TYR A 584 16.20 13.50 -15.06
C TYR A 584 16.19 11.97 -14.89
N ASN A 585 15.30 11.24 -15.59
CA ASN A 585 15.40 9.77 -15.62
C ASN A 585 16.64 9.34 -16.41
N ALA A 586 16.92 9.99 -17.54
CA ALA A 586 18.12 9.73 -18.33
C ALA A 586 19.40 10.03 -17.52
N LEU A 587 19.43 11.14 -16.78
CA LEU A 587 20.51 11.48 -15.85
C LEU A 587 20.77 10.35 -14.85
N LEU A 588 19.73 9.88 -14.16
CA LEU A 588 19.90 8.84 -13.15
C LEU A 588 20.22 7.47 -13.75
N CYS A 589 19.62 7.11 -14.90
CA CYS A 589 19.98 5.90 -15.62
C CYS A 589 21.43 5.92 -16.09
N ASN A 590 21.97 7.07 -16.53
CA ASN A 590 23.37 7.18 -16.89
C ASN A 590 24.28 7.12 -15.66
N LYS A 591 23.84 7.69 -14.52
CA LYS A 591 24.62 7.73 -13.29
C LYS A 591 24.70 6.37 -12.57
N PHE A 592 23.59 5.62 -12.56
CA PHE A 592 23.45 4.37 -11.82
C PHE A 592 23.39 3.13 -12.71
N GLY A 593 23.16 3.29 -14.01
CA GLY A 593 23.19 2.20 -14.98
C GLY A 593 24.62 1.78 -15.30
N LYS A 594 24.81 0.50 -15.59
CA LYS A 594 26.01 0.01 -16.27
C LYS A 594 25.67 -0.17 -17.75
N ILE A 595 26.50 0.37 -18.64
CA ILE A 595 26.47 -0.02 -20.05
C ILE A 595 26.96 -1.46 -20.09
N HIS A 596 26.05 -2.43 -20.15
CA HIS A 596 26.41 -3.79 -20.52
C HIS A 596 26.83 -3.74 -21.99
N ARG A 597 28.14 -3.56 -22.24
CA ARG A 597 28.72 -3.93 -23.53
C ARG A 597 28.40 -5.42 -23.69
N LYS A 598 27.54 -5.77 -24.64
CA LYS A 598 27.24 -7.16 -25.00
C LYS A 598 28.55 -7.90 -25.29
N GLY A 599 29.08 -8.58 -24.28
CA GLY A 599 30.02 -9.69 -24.43
C GLY A 599 29.23 -10.97 -24.67
N GLN A 600 29.80 -11.84 -25.48
CA GLN A 600 29.18 -13.00 -26.12
C GLN A 600 28.56 -14.01 -25.14
N GLY A 601 27.47 -14.68 -25.57
CA GLY A 601 26.96 -15.90 -24.95
C GLY A 601 25.81 -15.73 -23.96
N GLY A 602 24.60 -15.46 -24.47
CA GLY A 602 23.37 -15.52 -23.68
C GLY A 602 22.21 -14.88 -24.44
N SER A 603 21.25 -15.69 -24.86
CA SER A 603 20.13 -15.30 -25.73
C SER A 603 19.36 -14.08 -25.22
N ALA A 604 19.75 -12.91 -25.70
CA ALA A 604 18.92 -11.71 -25.68
C ALA A 604 18.01 -11.77 -26.90
N VAL A 605 16.70 -11.89 -26.68
CA VAL A 605 15.68 -11.69 -27.71
C VAL A 605 15.78 -10.25 -28.19
N ILE A 606 16.42 -10.06 -29.34
CA ILE A 606 16.53 -8.75 -30.00
C ILE A 606 15.18 -8.44 -30.63
N TYR A 607 14.36 -7.61 -29.98
CA TYR A 607 13.27 -6.93 -30.67
C TYR A 607 13.89 -5.89 -31.62
N ARG A 608 14.00 -6.26 -32.90
CA ARG A 608 14.27 -5.30 -33.98
C ARG A 608 13.10 -4.32 -34.04
N LYS A 609 13.41 -3.02 -34.11
CA LYS A 609 12.41 -1.98 -34.40
C LYS A 609 11.62 -2.35 -35.66
N PRO A 610 10.29 -2.25 -35.68
CA PRO A 610 9.56 -2.30 -36.93
C PRO A 610 9.95 -1.07 -37.79
N PRO A 611 10.16 -1.23 -39.10
CA PRO A 611 10.43 -0.10 -39.98
C PRO A 611 9.23 0.86 -40.01
N ARG A 612 9.51 2.17 -39.97
CA ARG A 612 8.51 3.22 -40.10
C ARG A 612 8.05 3.34 -41.56
N ASN A 613 6.79 2.95 -41.79
CA ASN A 613 5.84 3.57 -42.71
C ASN A 613 6.00 3.35 -44.23
N PRO A 614 4.96 3.64 -45.05
CA PRO A 614 4.26 2.61 -45.84
C PRO A 614 4.28 2.89 -47.36
N SER A 615 3.63 2.02 -48.12
CA SER A 615 3.23 2.17 -49.53
C SER A 615 4.33 2.08 -50.60
N LYS A 616 4.38 0.92 -51.27
CA LYS A 616 4.17 0.76 -52.73
C LYS A 616 4.58 -0.66 -53.14
N THR A 617 3.59 -1.46 -53.50
CA THR A 617 3.73 -2.69 -54.31
C THR A 617 2.33 -2.83 -54.92
N GLN A 618 2.03 -2.23 -56.07
CA GLN A 618 2.36 -2.74 -57.40
C GLN A 618 2.27 -4.27 -57.47
N ILE A 619 1.04 -4.71 -57.76
CA ILE A 619 0.65 -5.70 -58.78
C ILE A 619 1.83 -6.50 -59.35
N GLU A 620 1.86 -7.79 -59.03
CA GLU A 620 1.73 -8.91 -59.99
C GLU A 620 1.36 -10.19 -59.23
#